data_AF-A0A7X2MSN6-F1
#
_entry.id   AF-A0A7X2MSN6-F1
#
_cell.length_a   1.000
_cell.length_b   1.000
_cell.length_c   1.000
_cell.angle_alpha   90.00
_cell.angle_beta   90.00
_cell.angle_gamma   90.00
#
_symmetry.space_group_name_H-M   'P 1'
#
loop_
_entity.id
_entity.type
_entity.pdbx_description
1 polymer ?
#
loop_
_entity_poly.entity_id
_entity_poly.type
_entity_poly.pdbx_seq_one_letter_code
_entity_poly.pdbx_strand_id
1 'polypeptide(L)'
;DAVGARAGDYYPVALHEKIDELNSWIYDTVNNGVYKAGFATSQSAYDEAVTVLFHSLSRLEQILGQHRYLTGDQLTEADLRLWTTLVRFDPVYVTHFKCDRHRISDYRNLSGFLRDIYQMPGIAETVNLPHIRHHYYCSHKTINPNGVISLGPAFDWDEPHGRG
;
A
#
# COMPACT_ATOMS: atom_id res chain seq x y z
N ASP A 1 -1.95 -27.84 1.39
CA ASP A 1 -3.12 -28.05 0.49
C ASP A 1 -2.74 -28.20 -0.99
N ALA A 2 -1.44 -28.28 -1.35
CA ALA A 2 -0.98 -28.39 -2.75
C ALA A 2 -1.38 -27.20 -3.66
N VAL A 3 -1.80 -26.07 -3.07
CA VAL A 3 -2.18 -24.83 -3.79
C VAL A 3 -0.95 -23.95 -4.08
N GLY A 4 0.27 -24.51 -4.05
CA GLY A 4 1.49 -23.84 -4.50
C GLY A 4 2.12 -22.83 -3.52
N ALA A 5 1.66 -22.77 -2.26
CA ALA A 5 2.30 -21.93 -1.24
C ALA A 5 3.75 -22.40 -1.00
N ARG A 6 4.70 -21.47 -1.16
CA ARG A 6 6.11 -21.74 -0.83
C ARG A 6 6.26 -21.88 0.68
N ALA A 7 7.22 -22.69 1.11
CA ALA A 7 7.59 -22.76 2.52
C ALA A 7 8.09 -21.39 2.99
N GLY A 8 7.50 -20.87 4.06
CA GLY A 8 7.84 -19.59 4.68
C GLY A 8 6.93 -19.34 5.87
N ASP A 9 7.51 -18.90 6.99
CA ASP A 9 6.75 -18.45 8.15
C ASP A 9 6.74 -16.91 8.15
N TYR A 10 5.58 -16.35 7.81
CA TYR A 10 5.34 -14.91 7.75
C TYR A 10 4.82 -14.35 9.08
N TYR A 11 4.60 -15.20 10.07
CA TYR A 11 4.20 -14.83 11.43
C TYR A 11 4.94 -15.69 12.47
N PRO A 12 6.29 -15.61 12.50
CA PRO A 12 7.08 -16.43 13.42
C PRO A 12 6.95 -15.91 14.85
N VAL A 13 6.99 -16.83 15.82
CA VAL A 13 6.79 -16.53 17.26
C VAL A 13 7.68 -15.41 17.77
N ALA A 14 8.93 -15.34 17.31
CA ALA A 14 9.88 -14.32 17.72
C ALA A 14 9.51 -12.89 17.27
N LEU A 15 8.59 -12.74 16.31
CA LEU A 15 8.17 -11.46 15.74
C LEU A 15 6.70 -11.12 16.00
N HIS A 16 5.93 -11.97 16.70
CA HIS A 16 4.49 -11.77 16.92
C HIS A 16 4.14 -10.38 17.46
N GLU A 17 4.74 -9.98 18.58
CA GLU A 17 4.44 -8.67 19.21
C GLU A 17 4.72 -7.50 18.27
N LYS A 18 5.83 -7.55 17.53
CA LYS A 18 6.22 -6.49 16.59
C LYS A 18 5.29 -6.45 15.37
N ILE A 19 4.90 -7.62 14.86
CA ILE A 19 3.96 -7.76 13.74
C ILE A 19 2.58 -7.24 14.15
N ASP A 20 2.10 -7.59 15.33
CA ASP A 20 0.79 -7.18 15.84
C ASP A 20 0.73 -5.66 16.07
N GLU A 21 1.79 -5.07 16.63
CA GLU A 21 1.90 -3.61 16.77
C GLU A 21 1.81 -2.93 15.39
N LEU A 22 2.64 -3.37 14.43
CA LEU A 22 2.66 -2.83 13.07
C LEU A 22 1.30 -2.95 12.39
N ASN A 23 0.71 -4.15 12.44
CA ASN A 23 -0.59 -4.44 11.85
C ASN A 23 -1.69 -3.55 12.39
N SER A 24 -1.68 -3.25 13.69
CA SER A 24 -2.69 -2.42 14.34
C SER A 24 -2.72 -1.01 13.76
N TRP A 25 -1.60 -0.29 13.79
CA TRP A 25 -1.59 1.10 13.31
C TRP A 25 -1.58 1.18 11.79
N ILE A 26 -0.89 0.28 11.07
CA ILE A 26 -0.93 0.26 9.59
C ILE A 26 -2.36 0.04 9.11
N TYR A 27 -3.12 -0.85 9.77
CA TYR A 27 -4.51 -1.04 9.42
C TYR A 27 -5.32 0.24 9.63
N ASP A 28 -5.25 0.84 10.82
CA ASP A 28 -6.10 1.98 11.16
C ASP A 28 -5.79 3.24 10.33
N THR A 29 -4.50 3.51 10.12
CA THR A 29 -4.02 4.79 9.56
C THR A 29 -3.63 4.71 8.09
N VAL A 30 -3.40 3.52 7.54
CA VAL A 30 -2.99 3.34 6.13
C VAL A 30 -4.02 2.52 5.36
N ASN A 31 -4.22 1.24 5.72
CA ASN A 31 -5.12 0.36 4.97
C ASN A 31 -6.56 0.88 4.99
N ASN A 32 -7.06 1.25 6.17
CA ASN A 32 -8.37 1.88 6.35
C ASN A 32 -8.28 3.41 6.18
N GLY A 33 -7.12 4.01 6.45
CA GLY A 33 -6.90 5.46 6.34
C GLY A 33 -7.25 6.03 4.95
N VAL A 34 -6.86 5.34 3.87
CA VAL A 34 -7.22 5.76 2.50
C VAL A 34 -8.73 5.73 2.25
N TYR A 35 -9.46 4.80 2.86
CA TYR A 35 -10.93 4.72 2.74
C TYR A 35 -11.61 5.79 3.59
N LYS A 36 -11.12 6.02 4.83
CA LYS A 36 -11.59 7.13 5.68
C LYS A 36 -11.48 8.47 4.94
N ALA A 37 -10.37 8.72 4.26
CA ALA A 37 -10.20 9.90 3.42
C ALA A 37 -11.14 9.88 2.20
N GLY A 38 -11.11 8.79 1.41
CA GLY A 38 -11.85 8.71 0.15
C GLY A 38 -13.37 8.79 0.28
N PHE A 39 -13.93 8.32 1.39
CA PHE A 39 -15.38 8.31 1.67
C PHE A 39 -15.81 9.37 2.68
N ALA A 40 -14.92 10.26 3.10
CA ALA A 40 -15.27 11.34 4.02
C ALA A 40 -16.44 12.19 3.47
N THR A 41 -17.42 12.47 4.32
CA THR A 41 -18.59 13.31 3.98
C THR A 41 -18.46 14.74 4.48
N SER A 42 -17.37 15.08 5.17
CA SER A 42 -17.03 16.43 5.61
C SER A 42 -15.55 16.73 5.35
N GLN A 43 -15.24 18.02 5.17
CA GLN A 43 -13.86 18.47 4.97
C GLN A 43 -12.97 18.13 6.18
N SER A 44 -13.47 18.31 7.40
CA SER A 44 -12.69 18.02 8.62
C SER A 44 -12.33 16.54 8.77
N ALA A 45 -13.26 15.63 8.46
CA ALA A 45 -13.00 14.19 8.51
C ALA A 45 -11.99 13.77 7.44
N TYR A 46 -12.08 14.37 6.25
CA TYR A 46 -11.09 14.18 5.20
C TYR A 46 -9.71 14.67 5.63
N ASP A 47 -9.61 15.92 6.12
CA ASP A 47 -8.37 16.56 6.53
C ASP A 47 -7.65 15.77 7.63
N GLU A 48 -8.39 15.28 8.62
CA GLU A 48 -7.86 14.42 9.67
C GLU A 48 -7.31 13.09 9.10
N ALA A 49 -8.14 12.36 8.34
CA ALA A 49 -7.76 11.06 7.80
C ALA A 49 -6.55 11.14 6.87
N VAL A 50 -6.54 12.10 5.94
CA VAL A 50 -5.44 12.26 4.99
C VAL A 50 -4.15 12.74 5.67
N THR A 51 -4.25 13.57 6.71
CA THR A 51 -3.09 14.00 7.50
C THR A 51 -2.46 12.83 8.25
N VAL A 52 -3.27 12.03 8.95
CA VAL A 52 -2.83 10.84 9.69
C VAL A 52 -2.21 9.80 8.75
N LEU A 53 -2.78 9.61 7.56
CA LEU A 53 -2.23 8.77 6.51
C LEU A 53 -0.80 9.19 6.12
N PHE A 54 -0.59 10.47 5.79
CA PHE A 54 0.74 10.93 5.35
C PHE A 54 1.78 10.99 6.48
N HIS A 55 1.36 11.18 7.73
CA HIS A 55 2.25 10.97 8.89
C HIS A 55 2.68 9.51 8.99
N SER A 56 1.77 8.57 8.74
CA SER A 56 2.06 7.14 8.78
C SER A 56 2.95 6.69 7.62
N LEU A 57 2.74 7.20 6.40
CA LEU A 57 3.65 6.97 5.27
C LEU A 57 5.05 7.51 5.56
N SER A 58 5.17 8.68 6.18
CA SER A 58 6.46 9.24 6.61
C SER A 58 7.16 8.36 7.65
N ARG A 59 6.42 7.79 8.62
CA ARG A 59 6.96 6.83 9.59
C ARG A 59 7.42 5.53 8.91
N LEU A 60 6.64 5.00 7.98
CA LEU A 60 7.00 3.79 7.21
C LEU A 60 8.25 4.01 6.37
N GLU A 61 8.38 5.17 5.72
CA GLU A 61 9.57 5.54 4.94
C GLU A 61 10.84 5.53 5.81
N GLN A 62 10.74 6.00 7.07
CA GLN A 62 11.85 5.97 8.01
C GLN A 62 12.22 4.53 8.42
N ILE A 63 11.23 3.70 8.76
CA ILE A 63 11.43 2.28 9.13
C ILE A 63 12.12 1.52 7.98
N LEU A 64 11.58 1.65 6.76
CA LEU A 64 12.11 1.00 5.56
C LEU A 64 13.44 1.63 5.09
N GLY A 65 13.86 2.75 5.67
CA GLY A 65 15.20 3.30 5.49
C GLY A 65 16.27 2.60 6.32
N GLN A 66 15.88 1.88 7.38
CA GLN A 66 16.81 1.19 8.28
C GLN A 66 17.03 -0.27 7.89
N HIS A 67 15.97 -0.93 7.42
CA HIS A 67 15.97 -2.37 7.12
C HIS A 67 15.21 -2.65 5.84
N ARG A 68 15.40 -3.84 5.27
CA ARG A 68 14.72 -4.24 4.03
C ARG A 68 13.20 -4.25 4.19
N TYR A 69 12.71 -4.81 5.29
CA TYR A 69 11.29 -5.00 5.64
C TYR A 69 10.94 -4.33 6.98
N LEU A 70 9.64 -4.29 7.32
CA LEU A 70 9.13 -3.55 8.48
C LEU A 70 9.68 -4.06 9.82
N THR A 71 9.98 -5.36 9.91
CA THR A 71 10.51 -5.98 11.13
C THR A 71 12.02 -6.18 11.13
N GLY A 72 12.71 -5.98 10.01
CA GLY A 72 14.13 -6.29 9.84
C GLY A 72 14.41 -6.83 8.43
N ASP A 73 15.20 -7.89 8.31
CA ASP A 73 15.57 -8.50 7.02
C ASP A 73 14.67 -9.67 6.61
N GLN A 74 13.72 -10.06 7.46
CA GLN A 74 12.74 -11.10 7.18
C GLN A 74 11.41 -10.48 6.73
N LEU A 75 10.86 -10.97 5.62
CA LEU A 75 9.51 -10.64 5.16
C LEU A 75 8.46 -11.28 6.09
N THR A 76 7.46 -10.49 6.50
CA THR A 76 6.38 -10.90 7.40
C THR A 76 5.01 -10.58 6.82
N GLU A 77 3.93 -11.01 7.48
CA GLU A 77 2.58 -10.67 7.07
C GLU A 77 2.28 -9.16 7.18
N ALA A 78 2.96 -8.43 8.06
CA ALA A 78 2.81 -6.97 8.17
C ALA A 78 3.24 -6.27 6.86
N ASP A 79 4.32 -6.76 6.25
CA ASP A 79 4.82 -6.26 4.96
C ASP A 79 3.78 -6.51 3.85
N LEU A 80 3.23 -7.73 3.78
CA LEU A 80 2.23 -8.10 2.79
C LEU A 80 0.94 -7.28 2.95
N ARG A 81 0.49 -7.06 4.20
CA ARG A 81 -0.68 -6.24 4.52
C ARG A 81 -0.48 -4.78 4.12
N LEU A 82 0.69 -4.21 4.36
CA LEU A 82 1.03 -2.87 3.86
C LEU A 82 1.08 -2.84 2.33
N TRP A 83 1.79 -3.79 1.73
CA TRP A 83 2.08 -3.83 0.29
C TRP A 83 0.82 -3.83 -0.57
N THR A 84 -0.21 -4.58 -0.15
CA THR A 84 -1.51 -4.61 -0.87
C THR A 84 -2.21 -3.24 -0.94
N THR A 85 -1.95 -2.35 0.02
CA THR A 85 -2.38 -0.94 -0.06
C THR A 85 -1.46 -0.12 -0.95
N LEU A 86 -0.13 -0.26 -0.83
CA LEU A 86 0.83 0.52 -1.62
C LEU A 86 0.69 0.30 -3.13
N VAL A 87 0.49 -0.96 -3.56
CA VAL A 87 0.31 -1.30 -4.99
C VAL A 87 -0.97 -0.70 -5.60
N ARG A 88 -1.91 -0.22 -4.77
CA ARG A 88 -3.14 0.46 -5.22
C ARG A 88 -3.06 1.98 -5.03
N PHE A 89 -2.03 2.48 -4.36
CA PHE A 89 -1.97 3.87 -3.95
C PHE A 89 -1.87 4.82 -5.15
N ASP A 90 -0.84 4.70 -5.96
CA ASP A 90 -0.63 5.59 -7.12
C ASP A 90 -1.70 5.40 -8.21
N PRO A 91 -2.11 4.17 -8.58
CA PRO A 91 -3.10 3.96 -9.65
C PRO A 91 -4.54 4.38 -9.28
N VAL A 92 -4.85 4.42 -7.97
CA VAL A 92 -6.21 4.64 -7.45
C VAL A 92 -6.23 5.71 -6.36
N TYR A 93 -5.65 5.44 -5.18
CA TYR A 93 -5.93 6.23 -3.98
C TYR A 93 -5.48 7.69 -4.08
N VAL A 94 -4.39 7.96 -4.80
CA VAL A 94 -3.92 9.33 -5.08
C VAL A 94 -5.05 10.18 -5.65
N THR A 95 -5.69 9.74 -6.73
CA THR A 95 -6.73 10.54 -7.40
C THR A 95 -8.14 10.21 -6.88
N HIS A 96 -8.52 8.93 -6.86
CA HIS A 96 -9.89 8.51 -6.56
C HIS A 96 -10.27 8.80 -5.11
N PHE A 97 -9.35 8.61 -4.17
CA PHE A 97 -9.54 8.93 -2.75
C PHE A 97 -8.90 10.24 -2.30
N LYS A 98 -8.32 11.01 -3.24
CA LYS A 98 -7.66 12.30 -3.00
C LYS A 98 -6.49 12.21 -2.01
N CYS A 99 -5.84 11.06 -1.90
CA CYS A 99 -4.62 10.93 -1.08
C CYS A 99 -3.41 11.47 -1.86
N ASP A 100 -3.38 12.78 -2.14
CA ASP A 100 -2.62 13.35 -3.26
C ASP A 100 -1.41 14.22 -2.88
N ARG A 101 -1.07 14.33 -1.59
CA ARG A 101 0.09 15.11 -1.14
C ARG A 101 1.42 14.61 -1.74
N HIS A 102 1.60 13.29 -1.78
CA HIS A 102 2.76 12.61 -2.35
C HIS A 102 2.32 11.27 -2.94
N ARG A 103 2.97 10.84 -4.03
CA ARG A 103 2.83 9.48 -4.58
C ARG A 103 3.78 8.53 -3.85
N ILE A 104 3.52 7.22 -3.88
CA ILE A 104 4.48 6.22 -3.41
C ILE A 104 5.77 6.30 -4.22
N SER A 105 5.69 6.60 -5.53
CA SER A 105 6.86 6.86 -6.36
C SER A 105 7.78 7.99 -5.87
N ASP A 106 7.28 8.91 -5.04
CA ASP A 106 8.05 10.04 -4.51
C ASP A 106 8.86 9.69 -3.25
N TYR A 107 8.60 8.51 -2.66
CA TYR A 107 9.28 8.00 -1.47
C TYR A 107 10.34 6.96 -1.87
N ARG A 108 11.60 7.18 -1.48
CA ARG A 108 12.71 6.31 -1.89
C ARG A 108 12.53 4.88 -1.36
N ASN A 109 12.28 4.72 -0.05
CA ASN A 109 12.24 3.41 0.58
C ASN A 109 10.91 2.71 0.32
N LEU A 110 9.77 3.41 0.38
CA LEU A 110 8.46 2.84 0.05
C LEU A 110 8.36 2.41 -1.41
N SER A 111 8.84 3.21 -2.37
CA SER A 111 8.88 2.82 -3.79
C SER A 111 9.79 1.62 -4.02
N GLY A 112 10.97 1.60 -3.38
CA GLY A 112 11.85 0.44 -3.41
C GLY A 112 11.20 -0.81 -2.80
N PHE A 113 10.53 -0.69 -1.66
CA PHE A 113 9.83 -1.78 -0.98
C PHE A 113 8.67 -2.34 -1.81
N LEU A 114 7.89 -1.46 -2.45
CA LEU A 114 6.81 -1.83 -3.37
C LEU A 114 7.36 -2.70 -4.51
N ARG A 115 8.45 -2.26 -5.14
CA ARG A 115 9.12 -2.97 -6.24
C ARG A 115 9.77 -4.28 -5.80
N ASP A 116 10.43 -4.28 -4.63
CA ASP A 116 11.07 -5.48 -4.05
C ASP A 116 10.07 -6.64 -3.95
N ILE A 117 8.91 -6.41 -3.33
CA ILE A 117 7.86 -7.45 -3.21
C ILE A 117 7.20 -7.73 -4.57
N TYR A 118 6.93 -6.72 -5.40
CA TYR A 118 6.33 -6.92 -6.73
C TYR A 118 7.17 -7.85 -7.63
N GLN A 119 8.49 -7.72 -7.55
CA GLN A 119 9.46 -8.49 -8.34
C GLN A 119 9.77 -9.88 -7.75
N MET A 120 9.20 -10.23 -6.59
CA MET A 120 9.29 -11.59 -6.09
C MET A 120 8.60 -12.57 -7.07
N PRO A 121 9.18 -13.75 -7.34
CA PRO A 121 8.61 -14.66 -8.33
C PRO A 121 7.15 -15.05 -8.02
N GLY A 122 6.26 -14.81 -8.98
CA GLY A 122 4.83 -15.10 -8.89
C GLY A 122 3.96 -13.96 -8.32
N ILE A 123 4.53 -12.89 -7.76
CA ILE A 123 3.75 -11.80 -7.18
C ILE A 123 3.13 -10.91 -8.26
N ALA A 124 3.87 -10.54 -9.30
CA ALA A 124 3.36 -9.71 -10.40
C ALA A 124 2.07 -10.29 -11.03
N GLU A 125 1.98 -11.62 -11.17
CA GLU A 125 0.80 -12.32 -11.72
C GLU A 125 -0.48 -12.14 -10.86
N THR A 126 -0.32 -11.81 -9.58
CA THR A 126 -1.45 -11.52 -8.67
C THR A 126 -2.00 -10.10 -8.84
N VAL A 127 -1.31 -9.22 -9.57
CA VAL A 127 -1.66 -7.81 -9.71
C VAL A 127 -2.34 -7.56 -11.05
N ASN A 128 -3.67 -7.51 -11.04
CA ASN A 128 -4.45 -7.11 -12.21
C ASN A 128 -4.83 -5.62 -12.11
N LEU A 129 -3.97 -4.74 -12.64
CA LEU A 129 -4.20 -3.29 -12.65
C LEU A 129 -5.51 -2.87 -13.34
N PRO A 130 -5.86 -3.39 -14.54
CA PRO A 130 -7.16 -3.10 -15.14
C PRO A 130 -8.34 -3.41 -14.21
N HIS A 131 -8.32 -4.57 -13.55
CA HIS A 131 -9.37 -4.97 -12.60
C HIS A 131 -9.43 -4.03 -11.39
N ILE A 132 -8.27 -3.71 -10.79
CA ILE A 132 -8.15 -2.76 -9.68
C ILE A 132 -8.78 -1.42 -10.09
N ARG A 133 -8.31 -0.81 -11.17
CA ARG A 133 -8.75 0.54 -11.56
C ARG A 133 -10.22 0.55 -11.97
N HIS A 134 -10.67 -0.43 -12.75
CA HIS A 134 -12.08 -0.54 -13.11
C HIS A 134 -12.97 -0.66 -11.87
N HIS A 135 -12.61 -1.52 -10.91
CA HIS A 135 -13.38 -1.68 -9.68
C HIS A 135 -13.57 -0.35 -8.94
N TYR A 136 -12.49 0.36 -8.60
CA TYR A 136 -12.59 1.60 -7.80
C TYR A 136 -13.31 2.73 -8.53
N TYR A 137 -12.88 3.02 -9.77
CA TYR A 137 -13.41 4.18 -10.50
C TYR A 137 -14.86 3.96 -10.95
N CYS A 138 -15.23 2.73 -11.36
CA CYS A 138 -16.57 2.48 -11.91
C CYS A 138 -17.61 2.12 -10.84
N SER A 139 -17.23 1.50 -9.72
CA SER A 139 -18.20 1.00 -8.72
C SER A 139 -18.60 2.06 -7.68
N HIS A 140 -17.69 2.97 -7.33
CA HIS A 140 -17.94 4.00 -6.31
C HIS A 140 -18.64 5.23 -6.90
N LYS A 141 -19.87 5.08 -7.36
CA LYS A 141 -20.66 6.14 -8.00
C LYS A 141 -20.92 7.37 -7.12
N THR A 142 -20.85 7.22 -5.80
CA THR A 142 -20.96 8.34 -4.84
C THR A 142 -19.73 9.24 -4.87
N ILE A 143 -18.55 8.71 -5.22
CA ILE A 143 -17.29 9.44 -5.33
C ILE A 143 -17.03 9.89 -6.77
N ASN A 144 -17.29 9.00 -7.74
CA ASN A 144 -17.05 9.22 -9.16
C ASN A 144 -18.31 8.89 -9.98
N PRO A 145 -19.28 9.82 -10.08
CA PRO A 145 -20.58 9.56 -10.72
C PRO A 145 -20.45 9.09 -12.17
N ASN A 146 -19.54 9.70 -12.92
CA ASN A 146 -19.33 9.39 -14.34
C ASN A 146 -18.58 8.07 -14.56
N GLY A 147 -17.97 7.50 -13.52
CA GLY A 147 -17.19 6.27 -13.64
C GLY A 147 -15.95 6.38 -14.53
N VAL A 148 -15.49 7.60 -14.83
CA VAL A 148 -14.32 7.81 -15.68
C VAL A 148 -13.07 7.33 -14.94
N ILE A 149 -12.28 6.49 -15.59
CA ILE A 149 -10.99 6.04 -15.08
C ILE A 149 -9.95 7.09 -15.45
N SER A 150 -9.34 7.74 -14.45
CA SER A 150 -8.23 8.68 -14.67
C SER A 150 -7.09 8.02 -15.46
N LEU A 151 -6.31 8.78 -16.23
CA LEU A 151 -5.08 8.23 -16.83
C LEU A 151 -4.13 7.72 -15.73
N GLY A 152 -4.03 8.46 -14.62
CA GLY A 152 -3.18 8.15 -13.47
C GLY A 152 -1.73 8.64 -13.63
N PRO A 153 -0.95 8.69 -12.52
CA PRO A 153 0.47 8.97 -12.58
C PRO A 153 1.21 7.84 -13.32
N ALA A 154 2.32 8.19 -14.00
CA ALA A 154 3.23 7.20 -14.55
C ALA A 154 4.00 6.50 -13.41
N PHE A 155 4.22 5.19 -13.55
CA PHE A 155 5.02 4.37 -12.65
C PHE A 155 5.60 3.19 -13.43
N ASP A 156 6.72 2.66 -12.95
CA ASP A 156 7.34 1.43 -13.45
C ASP A 156 7.74 0.56 -12.25
N TRP A 157 7.08 -0.59 -12.11
CA TRP A 157 7.35 -1.53 -11.02
C TRP A 157 8.40 -2.59 -11.37
N ASP A 158 8.85 -2.63 -12.63
CA ASP A 158 9.88 -3.55 -13.12
C ASP A 158 11.30 -2.95 -13.01
N GLU A 159 11.42 -1.65 -12.71
CA GLU A 159 12.72 -1.02 -12.43
C GLU A 159 13.45 -1.65 -11.22
N PRO A 160 14.79 -1.81 -11.26
CA PRO A 160 15.55 -2.33 -10.13
C PRO A 160 15.34 -1.53 -8.82
N HIS A 161 15.03 -2.24 -7.73
CA HIS A 161 14.71 -1.63 -6.44
C HIS A 161 15.92 -1.29 -5.57
N GLY A 162 17.04 -1.99 -5.72
CA GLY A 162 18.29 -1.72 -4.99
C GLY A 162 18.22 -1.97 -3.47
N ARG A 163 17.33 -2.86 -3.01
CA ARG A 163 17.15 -3.21 -1.58
C ARG A 163 17.67 -4.60 -1.19
N GLY A 164 18.44 -5.23 -2.09
CA GLY A 164 19.03 -6.56 -1.93
C GLY A 164 20.27 -6.58 -1.07
#